data_AF-A0A0B8NPV0-F1
#
_entry.id   AF-A0A0B8NPV0-F1
#
_cell.length_a   1.000
_cell.length_b   1.000
_cell.length_c   1.000
_cell.angle_alpha   90.00
_cell.angle_beta   90.00
_cell.angle_gamma   90.00
#
_symmetry.space_group_name_H-M   'P 1'
#
loop_
_entity.id
_entity.type
_entity.pdbx_description
1 polymer ?
#
loop_
_entity_poly.entity_id
_entity_poly.type
_entity_poly.pdbx_seq_one_letter_code
_entity_poly.pdbx_strand_id
1 'polypeptide(L)'
;MDAKFFPTAIAVIQIIICAALLIQHKIKKAQSEKEQQIISKIAVFGISFLIGYAFLITVVGYLYASFVAFSLYLICFKVKKPLYYAVAWSFVYGVYYLFGEVFYIALPEGMFY
;
A
#
# COMPACT_ATOMS: atom_id res chain seq x y z
N MET A 1 31.80 -2.94 -16.74
CA MET A 1 31.72 -2.59 -15.32
C MET A 1 30.39 -3.12 -14.80
N ASP A 2 30.47 -4.07 -13.87
CA ASP A 2 29.49 -5.13 -13.58
C ASP A 2 28.10 -4.71 -13.07
N ALA A 3 27.03 -5.31 -13.62
CA ALA A 3 25.65 -5.19 -13.16
C ALA A 3 25.31 -6.03 -11.90
N LYS A 4 26.30 -6.67 -11.27
CA LYS A 4 26.13 -7.53 -10.08
C LYS A 4 26.13 -6.76 -8.74
N PHE A 5 26.48 -5.47 -8.75
CA PHE A 5 26.54 -4.66 -7.53
C PHE A 5 25.15 -4.28 -7.00
N PHE A 6 24.18 -4.04 -7.90
CA PHE A 6 22.84 -3.60 -7.52
C PHE A 6 22.05 -4.67 -6.73
N PRO A 7 21.98 -5.94 -7.19
CA PRO A 7 21.27 -6.99 -6.45
C PRO A 7 21.91 -7.31 -5.09
N THR A 8 23.24 -7.25 -5.03
CA THR A 8 24.01 -7.57 -3.80
C THR A 8 23.82 -6.49 -2.74
N ALA A 9 23.85 -5.20 -3.12
CA ALA A 9 23.58 -4.10 -2.20
C ALA A 9 22.14 -4.16 -1.65
N ILE A 10 21.16 -4.45 -2.51
CA ILE A 10 19.76 -4.64 -2.10
C ILE A 10 19.64 -5.79 -1.10
N ALA A 11 20.30 -6.92 -1.36
CA ALA A 11 20.27 -8.08 -0.46
C ALA A 11 20.82 -7.75 0.93
N VAL A 12 21.93 -7.01 1.02
CA VAL A 12 22.53 -6.59 2.30
C VAL A 12 21.59 -5.66 3.06
N ILE A 13 20.99 -4.67 2.38
CA ILE A 13 20.00 -3.76 2.98
C ILE A 13 18.78 -4.57 3.47
N GLN A 14 18.29 -5.52 2.68
CA GLN A 14 17.16 -6.38 3.06
C GLN A 14 17.44 -7.20 4.31
N ILE A 15 18.66 -7.76 4.45
CA ILE A 15 19.06 -8.52 5.63
C ILE A 15 19.04 -7.63 6.88
N ILE A 16 19.55 -6.40 6.78
CA ILE A 16 19.56 -5.43 7.88
C ILE A 16 18.13 -5.07 8.30
N ILE A 17 17.24 -4.80 7.34
CA ILE A 17 15.83 -4.50 7.60
C ILE A 17 15.14 -5.69 8.29
N CYS A 18 15.34 -6.91 7.79
CA CYS A 18 14.77 -8.12 8.39
C CYS A 18 15.26 -8.33 9.83
N ALA A 19 16.56 -8.13 10.10
CA ALA A 19 17.11 -8.23 11.45
C ALA A 19 16.50 -7.18 12.39
N ALA A 20 16.39 -5.92 11.95
CA ALA A 20 15.75 -4.86 12.72
C ALA A 20 14.27 -5.17 13.03
N LEU A 21 13.52 -5.70 12.06
CA LEU A 21 12.13 -6.10 12.24
C LEU A 21 11.96 -7.26 13.22
N LEU A 22 12.85 -8.25 13.20
CA LEU A 22 12.84 -9.36 14.17
C LEU A 22 13.07 -8.88 15.60
N ILE A 23 13.99 -7.94 15.79
CA ILE A 23 14.28 -7.33 17.10
C ILE A 23 13.07 -6.52 17.57
N GLN A 24 12.49 -5.67 16.69
CA GLN A 24 11.27 -4.92 17.01
C GLN A 24 10.10 -5.83 17.36
N HIS A 25 9.92 -6.94 16.62
CA HIS A 25 8.85 -7.90 16.88
C HIS A 25 9.01 -8.57 18.25
N LYS A 26 10.24 -8.94 18.64
CA LYS A 26 10.52 -9.51 19.96
C LYS A 26 10.26 -8.52 21.10
N ILE A 27 10.61 -7.24 20.92
CA ILE A 27 10.34 -6.19 21.91
C ILE A 27 8.84 -5.91 22.01
N LYS A 28 8.13 -5.82 20.88
CA LYS A 28 6.69 -5.54 20.84
C LYS A 28 5.84 -6.69 21.38
N LYS A 29 6.31 -7.95 21.27
CA LYS A 29 5.62 -9.13 21.82
C LYS A 29 5.42 -9.06 23.34
N ALA A 30 6.29 -8.38 24.08
CA ALA A 30 6.14 -8.16 25.52
C ALA A 30 5.00 -7.17 25.89
N GLN A 31 4.51 -6.39 24.91
CA GLN A 31 3.48 -5.36 25.08
C GLN A 31 2.11 -5.79 24.51
N SER A 32 2.03 -7.00 23.95
CA SER A 32 1.04 -7.41 22.92
C SER A 32 -0.25 -8.05 23.44
N GLU A 33 -0.35 -8.48 24.70
CA GLU A 33 -1.56 -9.17 25.19
C GLU A 33 -2.83 -8.30 25.19
N LYS A 34 -2.70 -6.96 25.27
CA LYS A 34 -3.83 -6.02 25.06
C LYS A 34 -4.00 -5.55 23.62
N GLU A 35 -2.94 -5.60 22.80
CA GLU A 35 -2.95 -5.13 21.41
C GLU A 35 -3.48 -6.20 20.43
N GLN A 36 -3.39 -7.49 20.79
CA GLN A 36 -3.77 -8.63 19.94
C GLN A 36 -5.22 -8.59 19.44
N GLN A 37 -6.18 -8.13 20.25
CA GLN A 37 -7.60 -8.04 19.81
C GLN A 37 -7.87 -6.86 18.88
N ILE A 38 -7.17 -5.72 19.04
CA ILE A 38 -7.32 -4.54 18.18
C ILE A 38 -6.65 -4.78 16.82
N ILE A 39 -5.46 -5.39 16.84
CA ILE A 39 -4.75 -5.79 15.62
C ILE A 39 -5.60 -6.78 14.82
N SER A 40 -6.25 -7.75 15.46
CA SER A 40 -7.10 -8.72 14.74
C SER A 40 -8.22 -8.05 13.93
N LYS A 41 -8.96 -7.09 14.51
CA LYS A 41 -10.07 -6.42 13.80
C LYS A 41 -9.58 -5.50 12.68
N ILE A 42 -8.51 -4.74 12.91
CA ILE A 42 -7.93 -3.84 11.89
C ILE A 42 -7.25 -4.66 10.79
N ALA A 43 -6.59 -5.78 11.13
CA ALA A 43 -5.96 -6.67 10.18
C ALA A 43 -6.99 -7.36 9.27
N VAL A 44 -8.09 -7.87 9.83
CA VAL A 44 -9.19 -8.45 9.02
C VAL A 44 -9.77 -7.41 8.07
N PHE A 45 -9.98 -6.17 8.54
CA PHE A 45 -10.39 -5.07 7.67
C PHE A 45 -9.38 -4.80 6.55
N GLY A 46 -8.09 -4.70 6.89
CA GLY A 46 -7.02 -4.47 5.91
C GLY A 46 -6.92 -5.57 4.86
N ILE A 47 -7.04 -6.84 5.27
CA ILE A 47 -7.03 -8.00 4.36
C ILE A 47 -8.25 -7.94 3.42
N SER A 48 -9.45 -7.73 3.97
CA SER A 48 -10.66 -7.60 3.15
C SER A 48 -10.56 -6.42 2.17
N PHE A 49 -9.99 -5.31 2.60
CA PHE A 49 -9.78 -4.13 1.77
C PHE A 49 -8.79 -4.41 0.63
N LEU A 50 -7.68 -5.11 0.91
CA LEU A 50 -6.69 -5.48 -0.11
C LEU A 50 -7.26 -6.43 -1.16
N ILE A 51 -8.03 -7.44 -0.73
CA ILE A 51 -8.70 -8.36 -1.65
C ILE A 51 -9.71 -7.61 -2.52
N GLY A 52 -10.53 -6.75 -1.90
CA GLY A 52 -11.49 -5.92 -2.62
C GLY A 52 -10.81 -4.98 -3.61
N TYR A 53 -9.69 -4.37 -3.22
CA TYR A 53 -8.91 -3.47 -4.07
C TYR A 53 -8.28 -4.20 -5.27
N ALA A 54 -7.69 -5.37 -5.05
CA ALA A 54 -7.14 -6.19 -6.12
C ALA A 54 -8.21 -6.54 -7.17
N PHE A 55 -9.41 -6.92 -6.71
CA PHE A 55 -10.54 -7.15 -7.59
C PHE A 55 -10.98 -5.87 -8.34
N LEU A 56 -11.06 -4.73 -7.63
CA LEU A 56 -11.44 -3.45 -8.22
C LEU A 56 -10.48 -2.98 -9.32
N ILE A 57 -9.17 -3.17 -9.12
CA ILE A 57 -8.15 -2.85 -10.14
C ILE A 57 -8.43 -3.65 -11.41
N THR A 58 -8.77 -4.94 -11.31
CA THR A 58 -9.04 -5.77 -12.50
C THR A 58 -10.28 -5.35 -13.26
N VAL A 59 -11.30 -4.81 -12.58
CA VAL A 59 -12.57 -4.44 -13.22
C VAL A 59 -12.51 -3.03 -13.80
N VAL A 60 -12.02 -2.05 -13.02
CA VAL A 60 -12.15 -0.61 -13.32
C VAL A 60 -10.80 0.04 -13.65
N GLY A 61 -9.69 -0.70 -13.56
CA GLY A 61 -8.34 -0.20 -13.80
C GLY A 61 -7.76 0.49 -12.57
N TYR A 62 -6.44 0.66 -12.55
CA TYR A 62 -5.68 1.15 -11.40
C TYR A 62 -6.15 2.52 -10.92
N LEU A 63 -6.39 3.47 -11.85
CA LEU A 63 -6.68 4.86 -11.50
C LEU A 63 -7.99 4.95 -10.71
N TYR A 64 -9.10 4.52 -11.32
CA TYR A 64 -10.42 4.55 -10.71
C TYR A 64 -10.51 3.64 -9.48
N ALA A 65 -9.88 2.46 -9.51
CA ALA A 65 -9.82 1.59 -8.34
C ALA A 65 -9.13 2.27 -7.17
N SER A 66 -8.02 2.97 -7.41
CA SER A 66 -7.28 3.71 -6.37
C SER A 66 -8.11 4.87 -5.81
N PHE A 67 -8.78 5.65 -6.67
CA PHE A 67 -9.68 6.72 -6.23
C PHE A 67 -10.76 6.18 -5.29
N VAL A 68 -11.47 5.12 -5.71
CA VAL A 68 -12.53 4.49 -4.92
C VAL A 68 -11.98 3.91 -3.62
N ALA A 69 -10.86 3.18 -3.68
CA ALA A 69 -10.26 2.54 -2.52
C ALA A 69 -9.80 3.57 -1.47
N PHE A 70 -9.09 4.62 -1.86
CA PHE A 70 -8.65 5.67 -0.94
C PHE A 70 -9.82 6.47 -0.37
N SER A 71 -10.84 6.77 -1.18
CA SER A 71 -12.06 7.43 -0.69
C SER A 71 -12.82 6.55 0.31
N LEU A 72 -13.02 5.27 0.01
CA LEU A 72 -13.64 4.31 0.94
C LEU A 72 -12.83 4.16 2.22
N TYR A 73 -11.50 4.12 2.13
CA TYR A 73 -10.62 4.04 3.29
C TYR A 73 -10.81 5.26 4.21
N LEU A 74 -10.80 6.47 3.67
CA LEU A 74 -11.02 7.71 4.44
C LEU A 74 -12.43 7.76 5.05
N ILE A 75 -13.44 7.29 4.33
CA ILE A 75 -14.83 7.21 4.82
C ILE A 75 -14.95 6.21 5.97
N CYS A 76 -14.38 5.01 5.83
CA CYS A 76 -14.38 3.98 6.86
C CYS A 76 -13.73 4.45 8.17
N PHE A 77 -12.66 5.24 8.08
CA PHE A 77 -12.01 5.87 9.23
C PHE A 77 -12.70 7.17 9.71
N LYS A 78 -13.88 7.51 9.16
CA LYS A 78 -14.66 8.71 9.48
C LYS A 78 -13.85 10.01 9.39
N VAL A 79 -12.92 10.09 8.45
CA VAL A 79 -12.15 11.32 8.19
C VAL A 79 -13.08 12.33 7.52
N LYS A 80 -13.45 13.38 8.25
CA LYS A 80 -14.38 14.42 7.77
C LYS A 80 -13.68 15.62 7.10
N LYS A 81 -12.36 15.73 7.23
CA LYS A 81 -11.60 16.85 6.69
C LYS A 81 -11.40 16.68 5.17
N PRO A 82 -11.98 17.53 4.32
CA PRO A 82 -11.96 17.35 2.85
C PRO A 82 -10.55 17.47 2.26
N LEU A 83 -9.65 18.18 2.95
CA LEU A 83 -8.26 18.33 2.55
C LEU A 83 -7.54 16.97 2.36
N TYR A 84 -7.86 15.97 3.18
CA TYR A 84 -7.26 14.64 3.06
C TYR A 84 -7.71 13.91 1.79
N TYR A 85 -8.93 14.15 1.32
CA TYR A 85 -9.41 13.59 0.06
C TYR A 85 -8.68 14.22 -1.12
N ALA A 86 -8.53 15.54 -1.12
CA ALA A 86 -7.78 16.24 -2.17
C ALA A 86 -6.32 15.78 -2.26
N VAL A 87 -5.64 15.61 -1.12
CA VAL A 87 -4.27 15.09 -1.09
C VAL A 87 -4.21 13.64 -1.58
N ALA A 88 -5.12 12.77 -1.13
CA ALA A 88 -5.16 11.38 -1.58
C ALA A 88 -5.38 11.27 -3.09
N TRP A 89 -6.29 12.08 -3.63
CA TRP A 89 -6.58 12.15 -5.06
C TRP A 89 -5.40 12.66 -5.87
N SER A 90 -4.75 13.73 -5.41
CA SER A 90 -3.52 14.24 -6.03
C SER A 90 -2.41 13.19 -6.00
N PHE A 91 -2.30 12.42 -4.92
CA PHE A 91 -1.32 11.34 -4.80
C PHE A 91 -1.59 10.21 -5.80
N VAL A 92 -2.84 9.75 -5.90
CA VAL A 92 -3.25 8.72 -6.87
C VAL A 92 -2.93 9.14 -8.30
N TYR A 93 -3.29 10.38 -8.66
CA TYR A 93 -2.98 10.94 -9.96
C TYR A 93 -1.47 11.05 -10.20
N GLY A 94 -0.72 11.52 -9.20
CA GLY A 94 0.74 11.64 -9.28
C GLY A 94 1.42 10.29 -9.52
N VAL A 95 1.00 9.24 -8.81
CA VAL A 95 1.53 7.88 -9.03
C VAL A 95 1.16 7.39 -10.42
N TYR A 96 -0.09 7.56 -10.86
CA TYR A 96 -0.50 7.16 -12.21
C TYR A 96 0.34 7.84 -13.29
N TYR A 97 0.54 9.16 -13.17
CA TYR A 97 1.36 9.93 -14.10
C TYR A 97 2.83 9.48 -14.10
N LEU A 98 3.40 9.27 -12.91
CA LEU A 98 4.79 8.83 -12.78
C LEU A 98 5.01 7.46 -13.43
N PHE A 99 4.11 6.50 -13.20
CA PHE A 99 4.25 5.17 -13.78
C PHE A 99 3.90 5.13 -15.27
N GLY A 100 2.87 5.87 -15.69
CA GLY A 100 2.44 5.94 -17.08
C GLY A 100 3.41 6.72 -17.98
N GLU A 101 3.70 7.98 -17.65
CA GLU A 101 4.54 8.84 -18.50
C GLU A 101 6.03 8.76 -18.19
N VAL A 102 6.43 8.67 -16.91
CA VAL A 102 7.86 8.75 -16.56
C VAL A 102 8.53 7.40 -16.65
N PHE A 103 7.87 6.33 -16.19
CA PHE A 103 8.41 4.98 -16.23
C PHE A 103 7.98 4.17 -17.47
N TYR A 104 7.02 4.64 -18.27
CA TYR A 104 6.45 3.89 -19.42
C TYR A 104 5.99 2.47 -19.03
N ILE A 105 5.53 2.30 -17.78
CA ILE A 105 4.99 1.04 -17.29
C ILE A 105 3.48 1.12 -17.42
N ALA A 106 2.90 0.26 -18.27
CA ALA A 106 1.46 0.12 -18.40
C ALA A 106 0.87 -0.37 -17.07
N LEU A 107 0.12 0.50 -16.41
CA LEU A 107 -0.70 0.13 -15.26
C LEU A 107 -1.93 -0.64 -15.77
N PRO A 108 -2.56 -1.50 -14.94
CA PRO A 108 -3.78 -2.18 -15.33
C PRO A 108 -4.85 -1.17 -15.77
N GLU A 109 -5.16 -1.18 -17.07
CA GLU A 109 -6.32 -0.51 -17.64
C GLU A 109 -7.53 -1.43 -17.44
N GLY A 110 -8.65 -0.86 -17.00
CA GLY A 110 -9.80 -1.66 -16.60
C GLY A 110 -10.45 -2.32 -17.79
N MET A 111 -11.34 -3.29 -17.56
CA MET A 111 -12.12 -3.88 -18.67
C MET A 111 -13.04 -2.87 -19.38
N PHE A 112 -13.25 -1.68 -18.80
CA PHE A 112 -14.19 -0.68 -19.31
C PHE A 112 -13.57 0.48 -20.11
N TYR A 113 -12.24 0.63 -20.14
CA TYR A 113 -11.46 1.36 -21.16
C TYR A 113 -9.97 1.23 -20.83
#